data_AF-Q7MC45-F1
#
_entry.id   AF-Q7MC45-F1
#
_cell.length_a   1.000
_cell.length_b   1.000
_cell.length_c   1.000
_cell.angle_alpha   90.00
_cell.angle_beta   90.00
_cell.angle_gamma   90.00
#
_symmetry.space_group_name_H-M   'P 1'
#
loop_
_entity.id
_entity.type
_entity.pdbx_description
1 polymer ?
#
loop_
_entity_poly.entity_id
_entity_poly.type
_entity_poly.pdbx_seq_one_letter_code
_entity_poly.pdbx_strand_id
1 'polypeptide(L)'
;MRVKPSQRPLILLLILLSSAGVAGVQPGSYPSLAQARLGTHDHTVSSEPNALLHAIERGHAIPLKFDAQFKANSPYLFPSRLYQDEYWRQKAINVTWLKAMQQLVSEFACAEYRYRHRLIETQQCYQEQAKHQQQPKEGMPFFSGQFLQRTLEINQDNRFNQVSYQMWLPSGEQESLRSVLGSVHELGTFFGRLADHRSLVLSVRVNVYQLSNEGGRGDTLTRAPMLYFVLLPTAKALANQPTQREAALYAWQQARVILVGKP
;
A
#
# COMPACT_ATOMS: atom_id res chain seq x y z
N MET A 1 73.90 16.58 -36.44
CA MET A 1 73.65 15.89 -35.15
C MET A 1 72.24 15.29 -35.20
N ARG A 2 72.14 13.95 -35.13
CA ARG A 2 70.87 13.19 -35.17
C ARG A 2 70.22 13.21 -33.79
N VAL A 3 68.95 13.57 -33.70
CA VAL A 3 68.11 13.33 -32.52
C VAL A 3 66.88 12.53 -32.97
N LYS A 4 66.76 11.30 -32.44
CA LYS A 4 65.59 10.42 -32.59
C LYS A 4 64.46 10.92 -31.65
N PRO A 5 63.19 10.94 -32.09
CA PRO A 5 62.08 11.01 -31.16
C PRO A 5 61.69 9.61 -30.66
N SER A 6 61.59 9.50 -29.33
CA SER A 6 61.19 8.33 -28.56
C SER A 6 59.67 8.13 -28.63
N GLN A 7 59.23 6.98 -29.15
CA GLN A 7 57.85 6.52 -29.04
C GLN A 7 57.58 6.02 -27.60
N ARG A 8 56.61 6.64 -26.92
CA ARG A 8 55.99 6.10 -25.71
C ARG A 8 54.63 5.51 -26.08
N PRO A 9 54.27 4.30 -25.62
CA PRO A 9 52.94 3.75 -25.86
C PRO A 9 51.91 4.44 -24.95
N LEU A 10 50.84 4.91 -25.56
CA LEU A 10 49.65 5.45 -24.90
C LEU A 10 48.85 4.25 -24.36
N ILE A 11 48.91 3.99 -23.05
CA ILE A 11 48.05 3.00 -22.40
C ILE A 11 46.66 3.63 -22.25
N LEU A 12 45.74 3.23 -23.11
CA LEU A 12 44.33 3.60 -23.05
C LEU A 12 43.67 2.76 -21.93
N LEU A 13 43.50 3.35 -20.75
CA LEU A 13 42.78 2.74 -19.65
C LEU A 13 41.26 2.86 -19.93
N LEU A 14 40.65 1.82 -20.50
CA LEU A 14 39.20 1.73 -20.61
C LEU A 14 38.61 1.50 -19.21
N ILE A 15 38.10 2.57 -18.59
CA ILE A 15 37.28 2.46 -17.39
C ILE A 15 35.89 2.00 -17.85
N LEU A 16 35.65 0.69 -17.76
CA LEU A 16 34.31 0.10 -17.82
C LEU A 16 33.55 0.52 -16.57
N LEU A 17 32.92 1.70 -16.62
CA LEU A 17 31.88 2.10 -15.67
C LEU A 17 30.73 1.10 -15.82
N SER A 18 30.76 0.10 -14.95
CA SER A 18 29.69 -0.85 -14.75
C SER A 18 28.53 -0.07 -14.14
N SER A 19 27.60 0.41 -14.97
CA SER A 19 26.33 0.96 -14.52
C SER A 19 25.53 -0.19 -13.91
N ALA A 20 25.71 -0.42 -12.61
CA ALA A 20 24.75 -1.17 -11.81
C ALA A 20 23.38 -0.50 -12.03
N GLY A 21 22.48 -1.23 -12.68
CA GLY A 21 21.15 -0.74 -13.02
C GLY A 21 20.40 -0.37 -11.76
N VAL A 22 20.39 0.92 -11.44
CA VAL A 22 19.36 1.49 -10.57
C VAL A 22 18.07 1.29 -11.36
N ALA A 23 17.21 0.37 -10.90
CA ALA A 23 15.85 0.25 -11.41
C ALA A 23 15.19 1.63 -11.21
N GLY A 24 15.24 2.44 -12.26
CA GLY A 24 14.81 3.82 -12.23
C GLY A 24 13.30 3.85 -12.08
N VAL A 25 12.82 4.34 -10.94
CA VAL A 25 11.41 4.68 -10.76
C VAL A 25 11.05 5.68 -11.86
N GLN A 26 10.15 5.30 -12.77
CA GLN A 26 9.69 6.23 -13.80
C GLN A 26 9.01 7.43 -13.13
N PRO A 27 9.26 8.68 -13.58
CA PRO A 27 8.63 9.85 -13.00
C PRO A 27 7.10 9.70 -12.98
N GLY A 28 6.51 9.73 -11.78
CA GLY A 28 5.08 9.56 -11.58
C GLY A 28 4.58 8.12 -11.53
N SER A 29 5.44 7.12 -11.41
CA SER A 29 5.06 5.72 -11.13
C SER A 29 5.53 5.28 -9.76
N TYR A 30 4.82 4.33 -9.16
CA TYR A 30 5.22 3.75 -7.88
C TYR A 30 6.30 2.68 -8.10
N PRO A 31 7.19 2.44 -7.13
CA PRO A 31 8.10 1.31 -7.22
C PRO A 31 7.35 -0.02 -7.24
N SER A 32 7.99 -1.05 -7.80
CA SER A 32 7.40 -2.36 -7.97
C SER A 32 7.43 -3.18 -6.68
N LEU A 33 6.30 -3.78 -6.30
CA LEU A 33 6.18 -4.71 -5.18
C LEU A 33 7.03 -5.96 -5.41
N ALA A 34 7.07 -6.49 -6.63
CA ALA A 34 7.94 -7.62 -7.00
C ALA A 34 9.41 -7.36 -6.64
N GLN A 35 9.85 -6.10 -6.76
CA GLN A 35 11.22 -5.66 -6.46
C GLN A 35 11.37 -5.08 -5.05
N ALA A 36 10.30 -4.98 -4.27
CA ALA A 36 10.36 -4.47 -2.90
C ALA A 36 11.07 -5.47 -1.99
N ARG A 37 11.86 -4.96 -1.03
CA ARG A 37 12.65 -5.78 -0.10
C ARG A 37 11.78 -6.43 0.97
N LEU A 38 12.10 -7.68 1.29
CA LEU A 38 11.54 -8.43 2.41
C LEU A 38 12.43 -8.20 3.65
N GLY A 39 11.97 -7.34 4.55
CA GLY A 39 12.71 -7.03 5.78
C GLY A 39 14.02 -6.29 5.53
N THR A 40 15.06 -6.62 6.29
CA THR A 40 16.37 -5.95 6.26
C THR A 40 17.37 -6.56 5.27
N HIS A 41 17.02 -7.67 4.63
CA HIS A 41 17.88 -8.36 3.66
C HIS A 41 17.66 -7.82 2.24
N ASP A 42 18.59 -8.11 1.33
CA ASP A 42 18.51 -7.70 -0.09
C ASP A 42 17.57 -8.58 -0.94
N HIS A 43 16.85 -9.53 -0.31
CA HIS A 43 15.86 -10.36 -0.98
C HIS A 43 14.61 -9.55 -1.31
N THR A 44 14.14 -9.64 -2.55
CA THR A 44 12.90 -9.02 -3.01
C THR A 44 11.73 -10.00 -2.95
N VAL A 45 10.49 -9.48 -2.96
CA VAL A 45 9.26 -10.29 -2.93
C VAL A 45 9.24 -11.35 -4.04
N SER A 46 9.72 -11.05 -5.24
CA SER A 46 9.73 -12.02 -6.36
C SER A 46 10.95 -12.94 -6.41
N SER A 47 12.01 -12.64 -5.66
CA SER A 47 13.28 -13.39 -5.73
C SER A 47 13.31 -14.64 -4.85
N GLU A 48 12.49 -14.69 -3.80
CA GLU A 48 12.49 -15.79 -2.83
C GLU A 48 11.08 -16.30 -2.50
N PRO A 49 10.91 -17.62 -2.25
CA PRO A 49 9.64 -18.17 -1.77
C PRO A 49 9.17 -17.49 -0.48
N ASN A 50 8.00 -16.87 -0.53
CA ASN A 50 7.37 -16.26 0.64
C ASN A 50 5.84 -16.30 0.53
N ALA A 51 5.16 -16.09 1.66
CA ALA A 51 3.70 -16.22 1.73
C ALA A 51 2.95 -15.19 0.85
N LEU A 52 3.52 -14.00 0.64
CA LEU A 52 2.92 -12.98 -0.22
C LEU A 52 3.07 -13.36 -1.70
N LEU A 53 4.27 -13.76 -2.13
CA LEU A 53 4.53 -14.30 -3.47
C LEU A 53 3.57 -15.44 -3.79
N HIS A 54 3.45 -16.42 -2.88
CA HIS A 54 2.53 -17.55 -3.05
C HIS A 54 1.07 -17.07 -3.24
N ALA A 55 0.59 -16.16 -2.40
CA ALA A 55 -0.76 -15.63 -2.50
C ALA A 55 -1.00 -14.89 -3.82
N ILE A 56 -0.03 -14.11 -4.29
CA ILE A 56 -0.11 -13.39 -5.58
C ILE A 56 -0.13 -14.39 -6.74
N GLU A 57 0.77 -15.35 -6.77
CA GLU A 57 0.90 -16.29 -7.90
C GLU A 57 -0.28 -17.24 -8.01
N ARG A 58 -0.87 -17.63 -6.87
CA ARG A 58 -2.11 -18.43 -6.83
C ARG A 58 -3.37 -17.61 -7.06
N GLY A 59 -3.29 -16.29 -7.14
CA GLY A 59 -4.46 -15.42 -7.28
C GLY A 59 -5.36 -15.41 -6.04
N HIS A 60 -4.78 -15.65 -4.85
CA HIS A 60 -5.51 -15.67 -3.58
C HIS A 60 -5.85 -14.24 -3.14
N ALA A 61 -6.98 -13.74 -3.63
CA ALA A 61 -7.54 -12.47 -3.18
C ALA A 61 -9.08 -12.52 -3.17
N ILE A 62 -9.70 -11.76 -2.26
CA ILE A 62 -11.16 -11.64 -2.17
C ILE A 62 -11.59 -10.18 -2.25
N PRO A 63 -12.78 -9.89 -2.80
CA PRO A 63 -13.28 -8.52 -2.88
C PRO A 63 -13.50 -7.90 -1.49
N LEU A 64 -13.44 -6.56 -1.43
CA LEU A 64 -13.87 -5.80 -0.25
C LEU A 64 -15.40 -5.80 -0.09
N LYS A 65 -15.97 -6.97 0.22
CA LYS A 65 -17.41 -7.17 0.42
C LYS A 65 -17.67 -8.09 1.62
N PHE A 66 -18.67 -7.77 2.44
CA PHE A 66 -19.02 -8.57 3.61
C PHE A 66 -20.03 -9.67 3.22
N ASP A 67 -19.54 -10.71 2.57
CA ASP A 67 -20.34 -11.83 2.07
C ASP A 67 -19.85 -13.20 2.59
N ALA A 68 -20.34 -14.29 2.01
CA ALA A 68 -19.94 -15.63 2.38
C ALA A 68 -18.45 -15.90 2.12
N GLN A 69 -17.84 -15.30 1.09
CA GLN A 69 -16.42 -15.46 0.82
C GLN A 69 -15.58 -14.78 1.89
N PHE A 70 -15.97 -13.57 2.33
CA PHE A 70 -15.32 -12.90 3.45
C PHE A 70 -15.37 -13.76 4.73
N LYS A 71 -16.55 -14.29 5.08
CA LYS A 71 -16.71 -15.14 6.27
C LYS A 71 -15.88 -16.43 6.16
N ALA A 72 -15.91 -17.10 5.01
CA ALA A 72 -15.15 -18.33 4.77
C ALA A 72 -13.63 -18.12 4.81
N ASN A 73 -13.14 -16.94 4.45
CA ASN A 73 -11.71 -16.61 4.49
C ASN A 73 -11.31 -15.82 5.75
N SER A 74 -12.22 -15.65 6.72
CA SER A 74 -11.93 -14.94 7.97
C SER A 74 -10.75 -15.50 8.77
N PRO A 75 -10.41 -16.81 8.76
CA PRO A 75 -9.20 -17.29 9.45
C PRO A 75 -7.89 -16.75 8.87
N TYR A 76 -7.88 -16.37 7.58
CA TYR A 76 -6.71 -15.78 6.91
C TYR A 76 -6.67 -14.26 7.08
N LEU A 77 -7.84 -13.63 7.16
CA LEU A 77 -7.95 -12.19 7.42
C LEU A 77 -7.73 -11.85 8.90
N PHE A 78 -8.13 -12.73 9.82
CA PHE A 78 -8.03 -12.55 11.26
C PHE A 78 -7.39 -13.78 11.89
N PRO A 79 -6.08 -14.01 11.68
CA PRO A 79 -5.42 -15.19 12.19
C PRO A 79 -5.44 -15.24 13.72
N SER A 80 -5.85 -16.37 14.28
CA SER A 80 -5.95 -16.60 15.73
C SER A 80 -4.69 -16.21 16.50
N ARG A 81 -3.52 -16.53 15.94
CA ARG A 81 -2.20 -16.24 16.52
C ARG A 81 -1.92 -14.76 16.79
N LEU A 82 -2.62 -13.85 16.10
CA LEU A 82 -2.45 -12.41 16.25
C LEU A 82 -3.37 -11.81 17.31
N TYR A 83 -4.36 -12.57 17.78
CA TYR A 83 -5.28 -12.16 18.83
C TYR A 83 -4.84 -12.71 20.18
N GLN A 84 -5.16 -11.97 21.23
CA GLN A 84 -4.94 -12.44 22.60
C GLN A 84 -6.00 -13.47 23.00
N ASP A 85 -7.23 -13.30 22.51
CA ASP A 85 -8.40 -14.10 22.88
C ASP A 85 -9.33 -14.36 21.68
N GLU A 86 -9.94 -15.54 21.65
CA GLU A 86 -10.85 -16.00 20.61
C GLU A 86 -12.17 -15.21 20.55
N TYR A 87 -12.73 -14.86 21.71
CA TYR A 87 -13.94 -14.06 21.83
C TYR A 87 -13.75 -12.69 21.14
N TRP A 88 -12.63 -12.04 21.42
CA TRP A 88 -12.28 -10.75 20.80
C TRP A 88 -12.02 -10.88 19.31
N ARG A 89 -11.40 -11.98 18.87
CA ARG A 89 -11.24 -12.28 17.44
C ARG A 89 -12.59 -12.35 16.73
N GLN A 90 -13.55 -13.10 17.29
CA GLN A 90 -14.88 -13.25 16.69
C GLN A 90 -15.62 -11.91 16.63
N LYS A 91 -15.54 -11.08 17.69
CA LYS A 91 -16.08 -9.72 17.69
C LYS A 91 -15.43 -8.82 16.65
N ALA A 92 -14.13 -8.97 16.39
CA ALA A 92 -13.40 -8.20 15.39
C ALA A 92 -13.77 -8.57 13.94
N ILE A 93 -14.35 -9.75 13.70
CA ILE A 93 -14.83 -10.17 12.37
C ILE A 93 -16.22 -9.58 12.13
N ASN A 94 -16.28 -8.33 11.68
CA ASN A 94 -17.55 -7.67 11.40
C ASN A 94 -17.47 -6.64 10.25
N VAL A 95 -18.62 -6.14 9.82
CA VAL A 95 -18.76 -5.22 8.69
C VAL A 95 -18.03 -3.88 8.89
N THR A 96 -17.78 -3.46 10.12
CA THR A 96 -17.10 -2.20 10.42
C THR A 96 -15.63 -2.23 9.99
N TRP A 97 -14.94 -3.36 10.13
CA TRP A 97 -13.60 -3.55 9.57
C TRP A 97 -13.60 -3.27 8.06
N LEU A 98 -14.60 -3.81 7.35
CA LEU A 98 -14.71 -3.63 5.92
C LEU A 98 -14.94 -2.17 5.54
N LYS A 99 -15.84 -1.48 6.25
CA LYS A 99 -16.13 -0.06 6.02
C LYS A 99 -14.88 0.81 6.22
N ALA A 100 -14.11 0.54 7.28
CA ALA A 100 -12.85 1.24 7.54
C ALA A 100 -11.83 1.03 6.41
N MET A 101 -11.70 -0.22 5.91
CA MET A 101 -10.83 -0.54 4.78
C MET A 101 -11.27 0.16 3.49
N GLN A 102 -12.57 0.16 3.19
CA GLN A 102 -13.14 0.86 2.03
C GLN A 102 -12.92 2.37 2.12
N GLN A 103 -13.03 2.97 3.32
CA GLN A 103 -12.76 4.38 3.53
C GLN A 103 -11.27 4.70 3.34
N LEU A 104 -10.36 3.90 3.89
CA LEU A 104 -8.92 4.06 3.70
C LEU A 104 -8.53 4.02 2.21
N VAL A 105 -9.05 3.03 1.48
CA VAL A 105 -8.87 2.90 0.02
C VAL A 105 -9.43 4.13 -0.71
N SER A 106 -10.59 4.62 -0.28
CA SER A 106 -11.22 5.81 -0.87
C SER A 106 -10.34 7.05 -0.70
N GLU A 107 -9.84 7.30 0.52
CA GLU A 107 -8.95 8.44 0.78
C GLU A 107 -7.68 8.40 -0.07
N PHE A 108 -7.04 7.23 -0.18
CA PHE A 108 -5.89 7.04 -1.06
C PHE A 108 -6.25 7.32 -2.53
N ALA A 109 -7.36 6.78 -3.03
CA ALA A 109 -7.76 6.93 -4.42
C ALA A 109 -8.07 8.39 -4.79
N CYS A 110 -8.64 9.16 -3.86
CA CYS A 110 -8.89 10.60 -4.09
C CYS A 110 -7.58 11.39 -4.11
N ALA A 111 -6.62 11.07 -3.25
CA ALA A 111 -5.29 11.67 -3.30
C ALA A 111 -4.58 11.34 -4.62
N GLU A 112 -4.59 10.08 -5.05
CA GLU A 112 -4.03 9.68 -6.34
C GLU A 112 -4.71 10.42 -7.50
N TYR A 113 -6.04 10.52 -7.49
CA TYR A 113 -6.79 11.27 -8.49
C TYR A 113 -6.36 12.74 -8.53
N ARG A 114 -6.29 13.42 -7.38
CA ARG A 114 -5.91 14.83 -7.27
C ARG A 114 -4.49 15.07 -7.76
N TYR A 115 -3.55 14.20 -7.42
CA TYR A 115 -2.17 14.25 -7.93
C TYR A 115 -2.14 14.22 -9.46
N ARG A 116 -2.85 13.26 -10.08
CA ARG A 116 -2.89 13.08 -11.54
C ARG A 116 -3.55 14.24 -12.28
N HIS A 117 -4.50 14.92 -11.64
CA HIS A 117 -5.20 16.08 -12.19
C HIS A 117 -4.62 17.42 -11.73
N ARG A 118 -3.52 17.42 -10.96
CA ARG A 118 -2.88 18.63 -10.42
C ARG A 118 -3.84 19.51 -9.60
N LEU A 119 -4.76 18.87 -8.89
CA LEU A 119 -5.71 19.54 -7.99
C LEU A 119 -5.05 19.87 -6.66
N ILE A 120 -5.67 20.76 -5.89
CA ILE A 120 -5.20 21.14 -4.56
C ILE A 120 -5.27 19.95 -3.61
N GLU A 121 -4.33 19.90 -2.68
CA GLU A 121 -4.31 18.94 -1.57
C GLU A 121 -5.56 19.11 -0.69
N THR A 122 -6.16 18.00 -0.27
CA THR A 122 -7.21 18.00 0.76
C THR A 122 -6.96 16.89 1.78
N GLN A 123 -7.41 17.09 3.01
CA GLN A 123 -7.25 16.11 4.09
C GLN A 123 -8.25 14.96 4.01
N GLN A 124 -9.38 15.17 3.33
CA GLN A 124 -10.43 14.18 3.16
C GLN A 124 -10.92 14.18 1.72
N CYS A 125 -11.33 13.00 1.24
CA CYS A 125 -11.82 12.81 -0.12
C CYS A 125 -13.10 13.60 -0.40
N TYR A 126 -14.02 13.63 0.56
CA TYR A 126 -15.34 14.23 0.40
C TYR A 126 -15.42 15.70 0.80
N GLN A 127 -14.28 16.30 1.16
CA GLN A 127 -14.23 17.71 1.50
C GLN A 127 -14.30 18.55 0.22
N GLU A 128 -15.20 19.53 0.21
CA GLU A 128 -15.24 20.50 -0.89
C GLU A 128 -13.92 21.27 -0.95
N GLN A 129 -13.35 21.34 -2.15
CA GLN A 129 -12.13 22.10 -2.40
C GLN A 129 -12.44 23.58 -2.24
N ALA A 130 -11.88 24.20 -1.19
CA ALA A 130 -11.92 25.64 -1.08
C ALA A 130 -11.21 26.26 -2.29
N LYS A 131 -11.84 27.24 -2.97
CA LYS A 131 -11.31 27.88 -4.18
C LYS A 131 -10.07 28.76 -3.93
N HIS A 132 -9.35 28.55 -2.84
CA HIS A 132 -8.16 29.33 -2.50
C HIS A 132 -6.98 28.81 -3.31
N GLN A 133 -6.59 29.59 -4.33
CA GLN A 133 -5.47 29.33 -5.25
C GLN A 133 -4.09 29.26 -4.56
N GLN A 134 -4.01 29.52 -3.24
CA GLN A 134 -2.77 29.50 -2.47
C GLN A 134 -2.46 28.15 -1.82
N GLN A 135 -3.39 27.18 -1.88
CA GLN A 135 -3.12 25.85 -1.33
C GLN A 135 -2.17 25.04 -2.22
N PRO A 136 -1.26 24.24 -1.63
CA PRO A 136 -0.38 23.39 -2.41
C PRO A 136 -1.19 22.36 -3.22
N LYS A 137 -0.65 21.99 -4.38
CA LYS A 137 -1.19 20.88 -5.17
C LYS A 137 -0.87 19.56 -4.48
N GLU A 138 -1.75 18.59 -4.66
CA GLU A 138 -1.54 17.24 -4.15
C GLU A 138 -0.22 16.67 -4.71
N GLY A 139 0.66 16.23 -3.80
CA GLY A 139 1.87 15.51 -4.14
C GLY A 139 1.57 14.07 -4.55
N MET A 140 2.56 13.36 -5.06
CA MET A 140 2.39 11.93 -5.32
C MET A 140 2.29 11.22 -3.97
N PRO A 141 1.17 10.53 -3.64
CA PRO A 141 0.97 9.93 -2.32
C PRO A 141 2.20 9.12 -1.85
N PHE A 142 2.67 9.39 -0.64
CA PHE A 142 3.83 8.75 0.01
C PHE A 142 5.20 8.95 -0.65
N PHE A 143 5.27 9.72 -1.75
CA PHE A 143 6.52 10.11 -2.39
C PHE A 143 6.80 11.61 -2.22
N SER A 144 5.74 12.43 -2.19
CA SER A 144 5.79 13.88 -1.93
C SER A 144 4.46 14.39 -1.38
N GLY A 145 4.40 15.69 -1.03
CA GLY A 145 3.19 16.31 -0.48
C GLY A 145 2.87 15.84 0.95
N GLN A 146 1.61 15.96 1.38
CA GLN A 146 1.20 15.62 2.75
C GLN A 146 1.62 14.23 3.23
N PHE A 147 1.50 13.20 2.38
CA PHE A 147 1.72 11.82 2.80
C PHE A 147 3.20 11.40 2.81
N LEU A 148 4.12 12.29 2.44
CA LEU A 148 5.54 12.05 2.70
C LEU A 148 5.82 12.04 4.22
N GLN A 149 5.16 12.94 4.97
CA GLN A 149 5.39 13.12 6.41
C GLN A 149 4.22 12.63 7.26
N ARG A 150 3.01 12.63 6.71
CA ARG A 150 1.79 12.28 7.44
C ARG A 150 1.32 10.88 7.08
N THR A 151 0.95 10.14 8.13
CA THR A 151 0.24 8.87 8.00
C THR A 151 -1.18 9.13 7.46
N LEU A 152 -1.64 8.31 6.51
CA LEU A 152 -3.04 8.27 6.11
C LEU A 152 -3.75 7.27 7.03
N GLU A 153 -4.64 7.74 7.89
CA GLU A 153 -5.25 6.95 8.97
C GLU A 153 -6.77 7.08 8.99
N ILE A 154 -7.45 5.95 9.21
CA ILE A 154 -8.89 5.86 9.46
C ILE A 154 -9.12 5.19 10.81
N ASN A 155 -9.99 5.80 11.60
CA ASN A 155 -10.47 5.27 12.88
C ASN A 155 -11.96 4.99 12.77
N GLN A 156 -12.37 3.76 13.11
CA GLN A 156 -13.77 3.38 13.02
C GLN A 156 -14.19 2.52 14.22
N ASP A 157 -15.23 2.97 14.90
CA ASP A 157 -15.77 2.29 16.08
C ASP A 157 -16.95 1.39 15.73
N ASN A 158 -17.05 0.29 16.45
CA ASN A 158 -18.23 -0.55 16.52
C ASN A 158 -18.63 -0.73 17.99
N ARG A 159 -19.48 0.17 18.49
CA ARG A 159 -19.98 0.14 19.87
C ARG A 159 -20.78 -1.13 20.19
N PHE A 160 -21.50 -1.68 19.22
CA PHE A 160 -22.27 -2.91 19.39
C PHE A 160 -21.35 -4.12 19.68
N ASN A 161 -20.25 -4.24 18.95
CA ASN A 161 -19.26 -5.29 19.17
C ASN A 161 -18.19 -4.91 20.20
N GLN A 162 -18.21 -3.68 20.74
CA GLN A 162 -17.19 -3.13 21.65
C GLN A 162 -15.76 -3.22 21.07
N VAL A 163 -15.60 -2.95 19.77
CA VAL A 163 -14.30 -2.94 19.11
C VAL A 163 -14.09 -1.65 18.32
N SER A 164 -12.85 -1.17 18.29
CA SER A 164 -12.42 -0.04 17.45
C SER A 164 -11.29 -0.48 16.54
N TYR A 165 -11.33 -0.02 15.29
CA TYR A 165 -10.29 -0.26 14.31
C TYR A 165 -9.50 1.03 14.09
N GLN A 166 -8.18 0.92 14.13
CA GLN A 166 -7.27 1.91 13.56
C GLN A 166 -6.63 1.26 12.34
N MET A 167 -6.87 1.82 11.16
CA MET A 167 -6.26 1.37 9.91
C MET A 167 -5.42 2.49 9.34
N TRP A 168 -4.20 2.18 8.91
CA TRP A 168 -3.33 3.23 8.38
C TRP A 168 -2.35 2.76 7.33
N LEU A 169 -1.91 3.73 6.55
CA LEU A 169 -0.78 3.67 5.63
C LEU A 169 0.31 4.60 6.20
N PRO A 170 1.52 4.09 6.54
CA PRO A 170 2.59 4.92 7.07
C PRO A 170 2.98 6.04 6.09
N SER A 171 3.60 7.10 6.60
CA SER A 171 4.15 8.12 5.72
C SER A 171 5.36 7.59 4.94
N GLY A 172 5.70 8.25 3.83
CA GLY A 172 6.90 7.90 3.04
C GLY A 172 8.22 8.00 3.81
N GLU A 173 8.29 8.88 4.80
CA GLU A 173 9.44 9.01 5.72
C GLU A 173 9.45 7.94 6.82
N GLN A 174 8.28 7.48 7.27
CA GLN A 174 8.19 6.39 8.25
C GLN A 174 8.64 5.06 7.64
N GLU A 175 8.21 4.76 6.42
CA GLU A 175 8.43 3.47 5.77
C GLU A 175 8.79 3.66 4.30
N SER A 176 10.01 3.26 3.94
CA SER A 176 10.51 3.40 2.58
C SER A 176 9.67 2.60 1.59
N LEU A 177 9.32 3.20 0.45
CA LEU A 177 8.70 2.51 -0.69
C LEU A 177 9.63 1.51 -1.40
N ARG A 178 10.88 1.32 -0.92
CA ARG A 178 11.73 0.19 -1.33
C ARG A 178 11.45 -1.07 -0.50
N SER A 179 10.77 -0.94 0.63
CA SER A 179 10.37 -2.05 1.50
C SER A 179 8.97 -2.49 1.15
N VAL A 180 8.70 -3.80 1.25
CA VAL A 180 7.34 -4.35 1.13
C VAL A 180 6.33 -3.70 2.11
N LEU A 181 6.84 -3.12 3.20
CA LEU A 181 6.07 -2.44 4.24
C LEU A 181 5.72 -0.97 3.90
N GLY A 182 6.28 -0.43 2.81
CA GLY A 182 5.92 0.88 2.26
C GLY A 182 4.46 0.92 1.82
N SER A 183 3.83 2.09 1.96
CA SER A 183 2.38 2.24 1.85
C SER A 183 1.75 1.81 0.54
N VAL A 184 2.46 1.97 -0.58
CA VAL A 184 1.93 1.72 -1.92
C VAL A 184 3.02 1.28 -2.88
N HIS A 185 2.67 0.32 -3.73
CA HIS A 185 3.52 -0.19 -4.81
C HIS A 185 2.68 -0.42 -6.07
N GLU A 186 3.31 -0.41 -7.24
CA GLU A 186 2.77 -1.12 -8.41
C GLU A 186 3.05 -2.62 -8.23
N LEU A 187 2.12 -3.50 -8.63
CA LEU A 187 2.26 -4.95 -8.41
C LEU A 187 3.58 -5.50 -8.98
N GLY A 188 3.96 -5.10 -10.18
CA GLY A 188 5.09 -5.67 -10.91
C GLY A 188 4.78 -7.00 -11.57
N THR A 189 5.84 -7.67 -12.00
CA THR A 189 5.74 -8.95 -12.72
C THR A 189 5.90 -10.12 -11.77
N PHE A 190 4.88 -10.98 -11.76
CA PHE A 190 4.86 -12.29 -11.09
C PHE A 190 4.41 -13.35 -12.10
N PHE A 191 4.61 -14.64 -11.82
CA PHE A 191 4.16 -15.70 -12.74
C PHE A 191 2.63 -15.87 -12.77
N GLY A 192 1.92 -15.43 -11.74
CA GLY A 192 0.46 -15.48 -11.67
C GLY A 192 -0.25 -14.36 -12.44
N ARG A 193 -1.56 -14.53 -12.65
CA ARG A 193 -2.45 -13.54 -13.30
C ARG A 193 -3.43 -12.89 -12.33
N LEU A 194 -2.98 -12.55 -11.12
CA LEU A 194 -3.86 -11.92 -10.13
C LEU A 194 -4.44 -10.59 -10.65
N ALA A 195 -3.61 -9.76 -11.28
CA ALA A 195 -3.97 -8.43 -11.78
C ALA A 195 -2.97 -7.92 -12.83
N ASP A 196 -3.20 -6.72 -13.33
CA ASP A 196 -2.23 -6.01 -14.17
C ASP A 196 -0.96 -5.66 -13.37
N HIS A 197 0.22 -5.71 -14.00
CA HIS A 197 1.49 -5.37 -13.36
C HIS A 197 1.55 -3.94 -12.80
N ARG A 198 0.71 -3.02 -13.29
CA ARG A 198 0.59 -1.64 -12.78
C ARG A 198 -0.58 -1.46 -11.82
N SER A 199 -1.27 -2.53 -11.45
CA SER A 199 -2.25 -2.48 -10.36
C SER A 199 -1.55 -2.02 -9.09
N LEU A 200 -2.20 -1.14 -8.33
CA LEU A 200 -1.62 -0.65 -7.09
C LEU A 200 -1.84 -1.66 -5.97
N VAL A 201 -0.88 -1.77 -5.06
CA VAL A 201 -0.99 -2.60 -3.85
C VAL A 201 -0.69 -1.74 -2.64
N LEU A 202 -1.67 -1.62 -1.74
CA LEU A 202 -1.53 -0.93 -0.48
C LEU A 202 -1.09 -1.88 0.64
N SER A 203 -0.14 -1.45 1.46
CA SER A 203 0.33 -2.19 2.65
C SER A 203 -0.31 -1.62 3.91
N VAL A 204 -1.55 -2.03 4.18
CA VAL A 204 -2.41 -1.50 5.24
C VAL A 204 -2.08 -2.14 6.59
N ARG A 205 -1.78 -1.30 7.58
CA ARG A 205 -1.62 -1.73 8.98
C ARG A 205 -2.93 -1.57 9.73
N VAL A 206 -3.24 -2.53 10.60
CA VAL A 206 -4.47 -2.52 11.39
C VAL A 206 -4.20 -2.91 12.83
N ASN A 207 -4.64 -2.06 13.75
CA ASN A 207 -4.81 -2.40 15.16
C ASN A 207 -6.29 -2.52 15.47
N VAL A 208 -6.61 -3.43 16.38
CA VAL A 208 -7.96 -3.55 16.93
C VAL A 208 -7.87 -3.30 18.43
N TYR A 209 -8.76 -2.45 18.93
CA TYR A 209 -8.84 -2.07 20.34
C TYR A 209 -10.17 -2.53 20.92
N GLN A 210 -10.16 -2.82 22.22
CA GLN A 210 -11.40 -2.91 22.97
C GLN A 210 -12.00 -1.51 23.13
N LEU A 211 -13.31 -1.39 22.96
CA LEU A 211 -14.03 -0.18 23.35
C LEU A 211 -14.63 -0.36 24.74
N SER A 212 -14.47 0.65 25.59
CA SER A 212 -15.18 0.75 26.85
C SER A 212 -16.68 1.04 26.61
N ASN A 213 -17.50 0.90 27.66
CA ASN A 213 -18.94 1.19 27.56
C ASN A 213 -19.21 2.67 27.25
N GLU A 214 -18.29 3.55 27.63
CA GLU A 214 -18.30 4.99 27.36
C GLU A 214 -17.79 5.31 25.94
N GLY A 215 -17.27 4.32 25.22
CA GLY A 215 -16.74 4.46 23.86
C GLY A 215 -15.27 4.89 23.79
N GLY A 216 -14.54 4.85 24.90
CA GLY A 216 -13.09 5.07 24.90
C GLY A 216 -12.34 3.84 24.40
N ARG A 217 -11.20 4.03 23.73
CA ARG A 217 -10.29 2.93 23.39
C ARG A 217 -9.57 2.46 24.66
N GLY A 218 -9.70 1.17 24.96
CA GLY A 218 -8.89 0.47 25.94
C GLY A 218 -7.70 -0.22 25.29
N ASP A 219 -7.37 -1.41 25.80
CA ASP A 219 -6.20 -2.17 25.35
C ASP A 219 -6.31 -2.64 23.89
N THR A 220 -5.14 -2.86 23.28
CA THR A 220 -5.04 -3.52 21.98
C THR A 220 -5.43 -4.99 22.10
N LEU A 221 -6.34 -5.44 21.24
CA LEU A 221 -6.79 -6.83 21.15
C LEU A 221 -5.84 -7.71 20.32
N THR A 222 -4.99 -7.07 19.52
CA THR A 222 -3.98 -7.70 18.67
C THR A 222 -2.59 -7.59 19.29
N ARG A 223 -1.77 -8.65 19.17
CA ARG A 223 -0.41 -8.71 19.73
C ARG A 223 0.60 -7.80 18.99
N ALA A 224 0.32 -7.52 17.73
CA ALA A 224 1.07 -6.61 16.87
C ALA A 224 0.12 -6.08 15.78
N PRO A 225 0.46 -4.96 15.10
CA PRO A 225 -0.30 -4.50 13.95
C PRO A 225 -0.41 -5.59 12.89
N MET A 226 -1.64 -5.88 12.46
CA MET A 226 -1.89 -6.79 11.35
C MET A 226 -1.57 -6.08 10.03
N LEU A 227 -0.94 -6.79 9.09
CA LEU A 227 -0.60 -6.27 7.78
C LEU A 227 -1.48 -6.91 6.71
N TYR A 228 -2.18 -6.07 5.94
CA TYR A 228 -3.00 -6.49 4.81
C TYR A 228 -2.48 -5.87 3.52
N PHE A 229 -2.40 -6.67 2.47
CA PHE A 229 -2.11 -6.19 1.13
C PHE A 229 -3.42 -6.03 0.37
N VAL A 230 -3.75 -4.79 -0.01
CA VAL A 230 -4.99 -4.47 -0.73
C VAL A 230 -4.64 -4.09 -2.15
N LEU A 231 -5.04 -4.94 -3.07
CA LEU A 231 -4.91 -4.74 -4.49
C LEU A 231 -6.00 -3.79 -4.99
N LEU A 232 -5.60 -2.80 -5.78
CA LEU A 232 -6.45 -1.79 -6.40
C LEU A 232 -6.28 -1.79 -7.94
N PRO A 233 -7.18 -1.11 -8.67
CA PRO A 233 -6.94 -0.75 -10.05
C PRO A 233 -5.63 0.03 -10.25
N THR A 234 -5.22 0.18 -11.51
CA THR A 234 -4.03 0.97 -11.86
C THR A 234 -4.25 2.45 -11.56
N ALA A 235 -3.17 3.19 -11.27
CA ALA A 235 -3.22 4.66 -11.11
C ALA A 235 -3.91 5.35 -12.30
N LYS A 236 -3.66 4.88 -13.52
CA LYS A 236 -4.32 5.35 -14.74
C LYS A 236 -5.82 5.11 -14.71
N ALA A 237 -6.27 3.93 -14.28
CA ALA A 237 -7.70 3.62 -14.20
C ALA A 237 -8.43 4.49 -13.16
N LEU A 238 -7.77 4.81 -12.03
CA LEU A 238 -8.29 5.75 -11.05
C LEU A 238 -8.37 7.17 -11.62
N ALA A 239 -7.32 7.64 -12.31
CA ALA A 239 -7.29 8.95 -12.95
C ALA A 239 -8.31 9.09 -14.10
N ASN A 240 -8.71 7.99 -14.74
CA ASN A 240 -9.70 8.06 -15.81
C ASN A 240 -11.15 8.19 -15.31
N GLN A 241 -11.38 8.18 -13.98
CA GLN A 241 -12.73 8.42 -13.46
C GLN A 241 -13.12 9.90 -13.64
N PRO A 242 -14.42 10.24 -13.71
CA PRO A 242 -14.83 11.62 -13.96
C PRO A 242 -14.47 12.64 -12.86
N THR A 243 -14.32 12.15 -11.64
CA THR A 243 -14.25 12.94 -10.40
C THR A 243 -13.51 12.14 -9.33
N GLN A 244 -12.92 12.81 -8.33
CA GLN A 244 -12.25 12.12 -7.21
C GLN A 244 -13.19 11.19 -6.44
N ARG A 245 -14.49 11.52 -6.36
CA ARG A 245 -15.48 10.71 -5.65
C ARG A 245 -15.76 9.39 -6.38
N GLU A 246 -15.91 9.43 -7.70
CA GLU A 246 -16.08 8.21 -8.50
C GLU A 246 -14.76 7.45 -8.63
N ALA A 247 -13.60 8.11 -8.54
CA ALA A 247 -12.31 7.43 -8.32
C ALA A 247 -12.28 6.64 -7.01
N ALA A 248 -12.74 7.24 -5.91
CA ALA A 248 -12.88 6.57 -4.62
C ALA A 248 -13.80 5.35 -4.71
N LEU A 249 -15.01 5.56 -5.26
CA LEU A 249 -16.02 4.53 -5.42
C LEU A 249 -15.51 3.35 -6.26
N TYR A 250 -14.92 3.66 -7.41
CA TYR A 250 -14.33 2.68 -8.31
C TYR A 250 -13.20 1.91 -7.62
N ALA A 251 -12.32 2.59 -6.89
CA ALA A 251 -11.20 1.97 -6.19
C ALA A 251 -11.67 0.91 -5.19
N TRP A 252 -12.57 1.25 -4.25
CA TRP A 252 -12.98 0.28 -3.24
C TRP A 252 -13.89 -0.82 -3.79
N GLN A 253 -14.67 -0.57 -4.83
CA GLN A 253 -15.49 -1.60 -5.48
C GLN A 253 -14.65 -2.65 -6.23
N GLN A 254 -13.52 -2.22 -6.81
CA GLN A 254 -12.59 -3.11 -7.51
C GLN A 254 -11.49 -3.67 -6.59
N ALA A 255 -11.39 -3.15 -5.37
CA ALA A 255 -10.37 -3.54 -4.41
C ALA A 255 -10.54 -5.00 -3.98
N ARG A 256 -9.38 -5.68 -3.83
CA ARG A 256 -9.31 -7.05 -3.33
C ARG A 256 -8.24 -7.16 -2.26
N VAL A 257 -8.53 -7.85 -1.17
CA VAL A 257 -7.54 -8.16 -0.12
C VAL A 257 -6.84 -9.46 -0.50
N ILE A 258 -5.51 -9.42 -0.57
CA ILE A 258 -4.67 -10.59 -0.83
C ILE A 258 -4.62 -11.44 0.44
N LEU A 259 -4.94 -12.73 0.31
CA LEU A 259 -5.02 -13.68 1.41
C LEU A 259 -3.66 -14.35 1.65
N VAL A 260 -2.78 -13.64 2.34
CA VAL A 260 -1.44 -14.15 2.71
C VAL A 260 -1.56 -15.35 3.66
N GLY A 261 -0.84 -16.42 3.36
CA GLY A 261 -0.84 -17.64 4.17
C GLY A 261 -1.97 -18.63 3.87
N LYS A 262 -2.81 -18.35 2.86
CA LYS A 262 -3.74 -19.34 2.32
C LYS A 262 -2.96 -20.41 1.52
N PRO A 263 -3.15 -21.71 1.82
CA PRO A 263 -2.45 -22.81 1.15
C PRO A 263 -2.87 -22.97 -0.31
#